data_AF-A0A8K0NTZ3-F1
#
_entry.id   AF-A0A8K0NTZ3-F1
#
_cell.length_a   1.000
_cell.length_b   1.000
_cell.length_c   1.000
_cell.angle_alpha   90.00
_cell.angle_beta   90.00
_cell.angle_gamma   90.00
#
_symmetry.space_group_name_H-M   'P 1'
#
loop_
_entity.id
_entity.type
_entity.pdbx_description
1 polymer ?
#
loop_
_entity_poly.entity_id
_entity_poly.type
_entity_poly.pdbx_seq_one_letter_code
_entity_poly.pdbx_strand_id
1 'polypeptide(L)'
;MASAAPVTPPPATPTPPTGGNALRPHAGLGSSQRGVGQEVFGRGQHALRVEACRDIHCDFDATCELGPDLFPRCSCRFECAAQPPLGSPDAPKPVCGSDLRLYPSVCAMKMEACQRQEELRLRPLELCQGKVGGEKRGLVHGGGRKTLAGKPICVLFY
;
A
#
# COMPACT_ATOMS: atom_id res chain seq x y z
N MET A 1 31.28 14.58 -19.11
CA MET A 1 31.19 13.11 -19.01
C MET A 1 30.01 12.75 -18.13
N ALA A 2 28.81 12.65 -18.71
CA ALA A 2 27.62 12.21 -18.01
C ALA A 2 27.44 10.72 -18.30
N SER A 3 27.72 9.87 -17.30
CA SER A 3 27.46 8.42 -17.41
C SER A 3 25.95 8.19 -17.42
N ALA A 4 25.43 7.75 -18.55
CA ALA A 4 24.08 7.20 -18.64
C ALA A 4 24.04 5.86 -17.91
N ALA A 5 23.18 5.74 -16.89
CA ALA A 5 22.92 4.47 -16.23
C ALA A 5 22.14 3.53 -17.17
N PRO A 6 22.39 2.21 -17.13
CA PRO A 6 21.68 1.25 -17.97
C PRO A 6 20.21 1.13 -17.52
N VAL A 7 19.30 1.49 -18.40
CA VAL A 7 17.85 1.25 -18.24
C VAL A 7 17.57 -0.23 -18.49
N THR A 8 17.29 -0.98 -17.42
CA THR A 8 16.79 -2.36 -17.49
C THR A 8 15.34 -2.37 -18.01
N PRO A 9 15.00 -3.20 -19.01
CA PRO A 9 13.63 -3.29 -19.51
C PRO A 9 12.69 -3.96 -18.50
N PRO A 10 11.38 -3.63 -18.54
CA PRO A 10 10.38 -4.28 -17.68
C PRO A 10 10.15 -5.76 -18.06
N PRO A 11 9.70 -6.61 -17.12
CA PRO A 11 9.40 -8.02 -17.39
C PRO A 11 8.21 -8.16 -18.35
N ALA A 12 8.35 -9.04 -19.33
CA ALA A 12 7.31 -9.38 -20.29
C ALA A 12 6.12 -10.05 -19.61
N THR A 13 4.91 -9.55 -19.86
CA THR A 13 3.66 -10.14 -19.40
C THR A 13 3.30 -11.39 -20.22
N PRO A 14 2.82 -12.48 -19.58
CA PRO A 14 2.38 -13.67 -20.31
C PRO A 14 1.04 -13.41 -21.03
N THR A 15 1.02 -13.66 -22.33
CA THR A 15 -0.21 -13.67 -23.15
C THR A 15 -1.06 -14.91 -22.83
N PRO A 16 -2.38 -14.78 -22.62
CA PRO A 16 -3.25 -15.93 -22.40
C PRO A 16 -3.47 -16.74 -23.71
N PRO A 17 -3.63 -18.07 -23.62
CA PRO A 17 -3.88 -18.92 -24.79
C PRO A 17 -5.26 -18.63 -25.38
N THR A 18 -5.28 -18.48 -26.71
CA THR A 18 -6.52 -18.41 -27.51
C THR A 18 -7.01 -19.82 -27.79
N GLY A 19 -8.17 -20.17 -27.24
CA GLY A 19 -8.92 -21.39 -27.57
C GLY A 19 -10.11 -21.47 -26.60
N GLY A 20 -11.37 -21.53 -27.01
CA GLY A 20 -11.94 -22.01 -28.25
C GLY A 20 -12.91 -23.14 -27.90
N ASN A 21 -14.12 -22.81 -27.46
CA ASN A 21 -15.35 -23.48 -27.90
C ASN A 21 -16.60 -22.83 -27.29
N ALA A 22 -17.50 -22.40 -28.19
CA ALA A 22 -18.83 -21.93 -27.86
C ALA A 22 -19.75 -23.14 -27.61
N LEU A 23 -20.38 -23.19 -26.44
CA LEU A 23 -21.63 -23.94 -26.28
C LEU A 23 -22.75 -22.98 -25.90
N ARG A 24 -23.72 -22.90 -26.82
CA ARG A 24 -24.98 -22.16 -26.71
C ARG A 24 -25.90 -22.77 -25.63
N PRO A 25 -26.84 -21.98 -25.10
CA PRO A 25 -27.72 -22.37 -24.01
C PRO A 25 -28.93 -23.18 -24.50
N HIS A 26 -29.38 -24.14 -23.69
CA HIS A 26 -30.70 -24.75 -23.84
C HIS A 26 -31.73 -23.95 -23.05
N ALA A 27 -32.79 -23.55 -23.76
CA ALA A 27 -33.95 -22.84 -23.24
C ALA A 27 -34.72 -23.71 -22.24
N GLY A 28 -34.94 -23.18 -21.04
CA GLY A 28 -35.91 -23.67 -20.08
C GLY A 28 -36.99 -22.61 -19.84
N LEU A 29 -38.20 -22.87 -20.36
CA LEU A 29 -39.40 -22.10 -20.11
C LEU A 29 -39.81 -22.26 -18.64
N GLY A 30 -39.95 -21.15 -17.91
CA GLY A 30 -40.38 -21.12 -16.52
C GLY A 30 -41.12 -19.83 -16.20
N SER A 31 -42.43 -19.97 -16.08
CA SER A 31 -43.48 -18.96 -15.98
C SER A 31 -43.34 -17.85 -14.93
N SER A 32 -43.67 -16.63 -15.39
CA SER A 32 -44.58 -15.66 -14.76
C SER A 32 -44.53 -15.47 -13.24
N GLN A 33 -43.87 -14.40 -12.79
CA GLN A 33 -44.49 -13.44 -11.87
C GLN A 33 -44.16 -12.01 -12.29
N ARG A 34 -45.22 -11.23 -12.53
CA ARG A 34 -45.21 -9.78 -12.69
C ARG A 34 -44.80 -9.15 -11.36
N GLY A 35 -43.59 -8.61 -11.31
CA GLY A 35 -43.17 -7.61 -10.34
C GLY A 35 -42.72 -6.37 -11.11
N VAL A 36 -43.46 -5.29 -10.95
CA VAL A 36 -43.15 -3.96 -11.50
C VAL A 36 -41.79 -3.51 -10.97
N GLY A 37 -40.94 -3.04 -11.88
CA GLY A 37 -39.50 -2.87 -11.67
C GLY A 37 -39.13 -1.95 -10.52
N GLN A 38 -38.30 -2.48 -9.62
CA GLN A 38 -37.47 -1.70 -8.72
C GLN A 38 -36.01 -2.11 -8.92
N GLU A 39 -35.31 -1.28 -9.70
CA GLU A 39 -33.88 -0.98 -9.60
C GLU A 39 -32.89 -2.16 -9.65
N VAL A 40 -32.60 -2.67 -10.86
CA VAL A 40 -31.50 -3.61 -11.11
C VAL A 40 -30.38 -2.93 -11.92
N PHE A 41 -29.77 -1.90 -11.35
CA PHE A 41 -28.54 -1.28 -11.90
C PHE A 41 -27.32 -1.43 -10.95
N GLY A 42 -27.45 -2.19 -9.85
CA GLY A 42 -26.38 -2.37 -8.86
C GLY A 42 -26.14 -3.81 -8.38
N ARG A 43 -27.02 -4.76 -8.70
CA ARG A 43 -26.90 -6.17 -8.22
C ARG A 43 -26.14 -7.10 -9.16
N GLY A 44 -25.95 -6.73 -10.43
CA GLY A 44 -25.25 -7.58 -11.41
C GLY A 44 -23.73 -7.57 -11.27
N GLN A 45 -23.14 -6.41 -10.96
CA GLN A 45 -21.68 -6.24 -10.92
C GLN A 45 -21.06 -6.89 -9.67
N HIS A 46 -21.78 -6.90 -8.54
CA HIS A 46 -21.32 -7.54 -7.32
C HIS A 46 -21.34 -9.07 -7.45
N ALA A 47 -22.41 -9.64 -8.02
CA ALA A 47 -22.49 -11.07 -8.31
C ALA A 47 -21.38 -11.51 -9.29
N LEU A 48 -21.16 -10.76 -10.38
CA LEU A 48 -20.08 -11.03 -11.33
C LEU A 48 -18.70 -11.03 -10.66
N ARG A 49 -18.43 -10.09 -9.74
CA ARG A 49 -17.18 -10.05 -8.97
C ARG A 49 -17.01 -11.27 -8.09
N VAL A 50 -18.06 -11.68 -7.38
CA VAL A 50 -18.04 -12.87 -6.51
C VAL A 50 -17.72 -14.12 -7.34
N GLU A 51 -18.37 -14.31 -8.48
CA GLU A 51 -18.10 -15.45 -9.36
C GLU A 51 -16.69 -15.41 -9.97
N ALA A 52 -16.25 -14.27 -10.50
CA ALA A 52 -14.96 -14.16 -11.17
C ALA A 52 -13.76 -14.30 -10.21
N CYS A 53 -13.94 -13.87 -8.96
CA CYS A 53 -12.92 -13.97 -7.91
C CYS A 53 -13.06 -15.22 -7.03
N ARG A 54 -14.08 -16.07 -7.25
CA ARG A 54 -14.41 -17.18 -6.34
C ARG A 54 -13.24 -18.14 -6.12
N ASP A 55 -12.58 -18.50 -7.22
CA ASP A 55 -11.52 -19.52 -7.25
C ASP A 55 -10.11 -18.87 -7.35
N ILE A 56 -10.00 -17.56 -7.10
CA ILE A 56 -8.75 -16.80 -7.16
C ILE A 56 -8.26 -16.49 -5.76
N HIS A 57 -7.09 -17.04 -5.42
CA HIS A 57 -6.37 -16.72 -4.20
C HIS A 57 -5.27 -15.73 -4.50
N CYS A 58 -5.39 -14.53 -3.94
CA CYS A 58 -4.38 -13.50 -4.03
C CYS A 58 -3.38 -13.61 -2.88
N ASP A 59 -2.08 -13.50 -3.18
CA ASP A 59 -1.03 -13.51 -2.17
C ASP A 59 -0.91 -12.16 -1.44
N PHE A 60 -0.25 -12.19 -0.28
CA PHE A 60 0.11 -11.00 0.50
C PHE A 60 -1.08 -10.11 0.89
N ASP A 61 -2.21 -10.72 1.25
CA ASP A 61 -3.46 -10.04 1.62
C ASP A 61 -4.00 -9.11 0.50
N ALA A 62 -3.65 -9.34 -0.77
CA ALA A 62 -4.25 -8.60 -1.89
C ALA A 62 -5.74 -8.96 -2.07
N THR A 63 -6.49 -8.00 -2.60
CA THR A 63 -7.93 -8.13 -2.85
C THR A 63 -8.17 -8.43 -4.32
N CYS A 64 -8.99 -9.44 -4.62
CA CYS A 64 -9.40 -9.70 -6.00
C CYS A 64 -10.49 -8.73 -6.44
N GLU A 65 -10.27 -8.08 -7.57
CA GLU A 65 -11.19 -7.11 -8.17
C GLU A 65 -11.29 -7.27 -9.67
N LEU A 66 -12.42 -6.84 -10.23
CA LEU A 66 -12.60 -6.82 -11.68
C LEU A 66 -12.02 -5.55 -12.27
N GLY A 67 -11.16 -5.72 -13.28
CA GLY A 67 -10.70 -4.63 -14.13
C GLY A 67 -11.82 -4.07 -15.02
N PRO A 68 -11.54 -2.98 -15.76
CA PRO A 68 -12.47 -2.42 -16.74
C PRO A 68 -12.81 -3.39 -17.88
N ASP A 69 -11.94 -4.38 -18.12
CA ASP A 69 -12.09 -5.49 -19.05
C ASP A 69 -12.93 -6.65 -18.50
N LEU A 70 -13.48 -6.53 -17.29
CA LEU A 70 -14.18 -7.58 -16.55
C LEU A 70 -13.32 -8.81 -16.25
N PHE A 71 -11.98 -8.65 -16.26
CA PHE A 71 -11.05 -9.70 -15.89
C PHE A 71 -10.61 -9.55 -14.43
N PRO A 72 -10.59 -10.63 -13.63
CA PRO A 72 -10.18 -10.55 -12.24
C PRO A 72 -8.67 -10.31 -12.08
N ARG A 73 -8.30 -9.39 -11.20
CA ARG A 73 -6.92 -8.99 -10.88
C ARG A 73 -6.76 -8.85 -9.37
N CYS A 74 -5.62 -9.25 -8.84
CA CYS A 74 -5.24 -9.00 -7.46
C CYS A 74 -4.69 -7.59 -7.32
N SER A 75 -5.26 -6.78 -6.43
CA SER A 75 -4.85 -5.41 -6.16
C SER A 75 -4.56 -5.21 -4.67
N CYS A 76 -3.49 -4.47 -4.36
CA CYS A 76 -3.12 -4.14 -2.98
C CYS A 76 -3.99 -3.00 -2.45
N ARG A 77 -5.17 -3.34 -1.92
CA ARG A 77 -6.06 -2.37 -1.28
C ARG A 77 -5.96 -2.44 0.24
N PHE A 78 -5.31 -1.43 0.82
CA PHE A 78 -5.16 -1.29 2.26
C PHE A 78 -5.64 0.10 2.70
N GLU A 79 -6.61 0.13 3.60
CA GLU A 79 -7.14 1.37 4.18
C GLU A 79 -6.33 1.80 5.41
N CYS A 80 -5.02 2.00 5.24
CA CYS A 80 -4.14 2.39 6.34
C CYS A 80 -4.35 3.85 6.79
N ALA A 81 -4.95 4.69 5.95
CA ALA A 81 -5.18 6.11 6.24
C ALA A 81 -6.31 6.36 7.24
N ALA A 82 -7.19 5.38 7.48
CA ALA A 82 -8.24 5.46 8.50
C ALA A 82 -7.67 5.32 9.93
N GLN A 83 -6.37 5.05 10.07
CA GLN A 83 -5.70 4.96 11.36
C GLN A 83 -5.45 6.35 11.95
N PRO A 84 -5.47 6.49 13.29
CA PRO A 84 -5.14 7.74 13.95
C PRO A 84 -3.74 8.25 13.53
N PRO A 85 -3.55 9.58 13.41
CA PRO A 85 -2.28 10.14 13.00
C PRO A 85 -1.16 9.79 13.99
N LEU A 86 0.05 9.58 13.48
CA LEU A 86 1.22 9.25 14.29
C LEU A 86 1.47 10.38 15.32
N GLY A 87 1.46 10.03 16.61
CA GLY A 87 1.59 10.99 17.71
C GLY A 87 0.29 11.30 18.46
N SER A 88 -0.86 10.76 18.03
CA SER A 88 -2.07 10.70 18.86
C SER A 88 -1.95 9.59 19.93
N PRO A 89 -2.70 9.68 21.04
CA PRO A 89 -2.71 8.64 22.07
C PRO A 89 -3.18 7.26 21.54
N ASP A 90 -3.99 7.26 20.48
CA ASP A 90 -4.50 6.06 19.82
C ASP A 90 -3.67 5.65 18.59
N ALA A 91 -2.51 6.28 18.37
CA ALA A 91 -1.66 5.96 17.24
C ALA A 91 -1.17 4.50 17.30
N PRO A 92 -1.14 3.80 16.15
CA PRO A 92 -0.61 2.46 16.09
C PRO A 92 0.87 2.45 16.50
N LYS A 93 1.26 1.41 17.25
CA LYS A 93 2.65 1.22 17.66
C LYS A 93 3.48 0.75 16.46
N PRO A 94 4.74 1.22 16.33
CA PRO A 94 5.63 0.77 15.28
C PRO A 94 5.96 -0.72 15.43
N VAL A 95 6.21 -1.39 14.31
CA VAL A 95 6.53 -2.81 14.24
C VAL A 95 7.83 -3.06 13.45
N CYS A 96 8.52 -4.14 13.76
CA CYS A 96 9.72 -4.58 13.03
C CYS A 96 9.34 -5.68 12.03
N GLY A 97 9.70 -5.51 10.77
CA GLY A 97 9.53 -6.51 9.71
C GLY A 97 10.69 -7.51 9.66
N SER A 98 10.48 -8.62 8.96
CA SER A 98 11.52 -9.65 8.71
C SER A 98 12.67 -9.15 7.83
N ASP A 99 12.48 -8.04 7.14
CA ASP A 99 13.51 -7.33 6.36
C ASP A 99 14.34 -6.35 7.22
N LEU A 100 14.19 -6.41 8.55
CA LEU A 100 14.91 -5.55 9.51
C LEU A 100 14.64 -4.06 9.28
N ARG A 101 13.42 -3.73 8.85
CA ARG A 101 12.90 -2.37 8.71
C ARG A 101 11.78 -2.13 9.72
N LEU A 102 11.72 -0.89 10.21
CA LEU A 102 10.66 -0.43 11.10
C LEU A 102 9.51 0.10 10.25
N TYR A 103 8.29 -0.32 10.57
CA TYR A 103 7.07 0.14 9.94
C TYR A 103 6.22 0.90 10.97
N PRO A 104 5.51 1.96 10.57
CA PRO A 104 4.69 2.75 11.49
C PRO A 104 3.48 1.97 12.03
N SER A 105 3.04 0.93 11.32
CA SER A 105 1.97 0.03 11.75
C SER A 105 2.05 -1.30 11.01
N VAL A 106 1.31 -2.30 11.50
CA VAL A 106 1.13 -3.59 10.79
C VAL A 106 0.48 -3.38 9.42
N CYS A 107 -0.45 -2.43 9.29
CA CYS A 107 -1.10 -2.13 8.01
C CYS A 107 -0.07 -1.65 6.97
N ALA A 108 0.80 -0.70 7.35
CA ALA A 108 1.85 -0.21 6.47
C ALA A 108 2.84 -1.33 6.08
N MET A 109 3.17 -2.22 7.01
CA MET A 109 4.01 -3.39 6.72
C MET A 109 3.36 -4.32 5.70
N LYS A 110 2.08 -4.67 5.87
CA LYS A 110 1.34 -5.53 4.94
C LYS A 110 1.14 -4.90 3.56
N MET A 111 0.85 -3.59 3.52
CA MET A 111 0.73 -2.86 2.26
C MET A 111 2.03 -2.92 1.45
N GLU A 112 3.16 -2.66 2.11
CA GLU A 112 4.49 -2.76 1.49
C GLU A 112 4.81 -4.19 1.04
N ALA A 113 4.48 -5.19 1.87
CA ALA A 113 4.62 -6.61 1.55
C ALA A 113 3.85 -6.98 0.27
N CYS A 114 2.60 -6.51 0.17
CA CYS A 114 1.77 -6.72 -1.01
C CYS A 114 2.36 -6.03 -2.26
N GLN A 115 2.77 -4.77 -2.14
CA GLN A 115 3.33 -4.02 -3.27
C GLN A 115 4.65 -4.62 -3.79
N ARG A 116 5.47 -5.16 -2.88
CA ARG A 116 6.73 -5.83 -3.22
C ARG A 116 6.57 -7.29 -3.62
N GLN A 117 5.38 -7.87 -3.43
CA GLN A 117 5.14 -9.31 -3.56
C GLN A 117 6.15 -10.13 -2.72
N GLU A 118 6.34 -9.71 -1.47
CA GLU A 118 7.30 -10.32 -0.55
C GLU A 118 6.65 -10.62 0.81
N GLU A 119 7.01 -11.76 1.39
CA GLU A 119 6.47 -12.16 2.68
C GLU A 119 7.19 -11.44 3.84
N LEU A 120 6.55 -10.40 4.38
CA LEU A 120 7.02 -9.72 5.59
C LEU A 120 6.35 -10.28 6.84
N ARG A 121 7.17 -10.77 7.78
CA ARG A 121 6.73 -11.27 9.08
C ARG A 121 7.10 -10.30 10.21
N LEU A 122 6.24 -10.23 11.22
CA LEU A 122 6.55 -9.50 12.45
C LEU A 122 7.75 -10.13 13.16
N ARG A 123 8.65 -9.27 13.62
CA ARG A 123 9.82 -9.63 14.43
C ARG A 123 9.87 -8.80 15.71
N PRO A 124 10.57 -9.28 16.75
CA PRO A 124 10.85 -8.48 17.95
C PRO A 124 11.40 -7.09 17.60
N LEU A 125 10.89 -6.05 18.24
CA LEU A 125 11.23 -4.67 17.92
C LEU A 125 12.74 -4.38 18.06
N GLU A 126 13.39 -5.05 19.02
CA GLU A 126 14.83 -5.00 19.30
C GLU A 126 15.70 -5.27 18.05
N LEU A 127 15.23 -6.09 17.10
CA LEU A 127 15.95 -6.39 15.85
C LEU A 127 16.05 -5.18 14.91
N CYS A 128 15.10 -4.25 15.01
CA CYS A 128 15.06 -3.02 14.21
C CYS A 128 15.52 -1.77 14.99
N GLN A 129 15.56 -1.81 16.33
CA GLN A 129 15.85 -0.65 17.19
C GLN A 129 17.23 -0.02 16.95
N GLY A 130 18.18 -0.77 16.38
CA GLY A 130 19.46 -0.22 15.91
C GLY A 130 19.34 0.82 14.77
N LYS A 131 18.16 1.01 14.18
CA LYS A 131 17.88 2.02 13.13
C LYS A 131 16.92 3.14 13.56
N VAL A 132 16.39 3.12 14.78
CA VAL A 132 15.46 4.15 15.31
C VAL A 132 16.25 5.35 15.87
N GLY A 133 17.27 5.79 15.13
CA GLY A 133 18.34 6.65 15.64
C GLY A 133 18.67 7.88 14.80
N GLY A 134 17.71 8.42 14.04
CA GLY A 134 17.90 9.67 13.30
C GLY A 134 16.75 10.64 13.56
N GLU A 135 17.07 11.80 14.18
CA GLU A 135 16.26 13.04 14.24
C GLU A 135 15.26 13.11 15.43
N LYS A 136 15.44 13.86 16.54
CA LYS A 136 16.40 14.89 16.96
C LYS A 136 16.68 14.75 18.46
N ARG A 137 17.93 14.47 18.84
CA ARG A 137 18.43 15.08 20.08
C ARG A 137 18.71 16.54 19.74
N GLY A 138 17.66 17.35 19.78
CA GLY A 138 17.79 18.76 20.07
C GLY A 138 18.38 18.88 21.46
N LEU A 139 19.69 18.72 21.53
CA LEU A 139 20.49 19.09 22.67
C LEU A 139 20.25 20.60 22.85
N VAL A 140 19.36 20.94 23.77
CA VAL A 140 19.33 22.28 24.35
C VAL A 140 20.67 22.45 25.03
N HIS A 141 21.65 23.00 24.32
CA HIS A 141 22.79 23.62 24.96
C HIS A 141 22.25 24.84 25.71
N GLY A 142 21.88 24.62 26.97
CA GLY A 142 21.80 25.65 27.99
C GLY A 142 23.18 26.26 28.19
N GLY A 143 23.60 27.09 27.25
CA GLY A 143 24.77 27.96 27.34
C GLY A 143 24.30 29.35 27.69
N GLY A 144 23.97 29.59 28.96
CA GLY A 144 23.74 30.94 29.47
C GLY A 144 24.99 31.79 29.33
N ARG A 145 25.08 32.58 28.26
CA ARG A 145 26.00 33.72 28.18
C ARG A 145 25.22 34.98 28.54
N LYS A 146 25.34 35.31 29.82
CA LYS A 146 25.15 36.66 30.37
C LYS A 146 25.74 37.72 29.42
N THR A 147 24.90 38.72 29.09
CA THR A 147 25.15 40.15 28.75
C THR A 147 26.54 40.54 28.22
N LEU A 148 26.67 41.41 27.21
CA LEU A 148 26.49 42.86 27.32
C LEU A 148 26.58 43.49 25.91
N ALA A 149 25.88 44.60 25.74
CA ALA A 149 25.91 45.47 24.56
C ALA A 149 27.33 45.79 24.05
N GLY A 150 27.52 45.78 22.73
CA GLY A 150 28.76 46.24 22.10
C GLY A 150 28.68 46.13 20.58
N LYS A 151 28.60 47.29 19.92
CA LYS A 151 28.46 47.49 18.48
C LYS A 151 29.53 46.71 17.67
N PRO A 152 29.25 46.29 16.42
CA PRO A 152 30.29 45.80 15.53
C PRO A 152 31.20 46.97 15.15
N ILE A 153 32.43 47.00 15.68
CA ILE A 153 33.51 47.79 15.12
C ILE A 153 33.99 47.02 13.88
N CYS A 154 33.59 47.49 12.70
CA CYS A 154 34.25 47.12 11.45
C CYS A 154 35.67 47.69 11.49
N VAL A 155 36.66 46.85 11.81
CA VAL A 155 38.06 47.18 11.55
C VAL A 155 38.34 46.76 10.12
N LEU A 156 38.26 47.70 9.17
CA LEU A 156 38.93 47.54 7.88
C LEU A 156 40.44 47.65 8.13
N PHE A 157 41.17 46.57 7.91
CA PHE A 157 42.58 46.62 7.55
C PHE A 157 42.64 46.62 6.02
N TYR A 158 42.98 47.77 5.43
CA TYR A 158 43.88 48.02 4.29
C TYR A 158 43.63 49.42 3.72
#